data_AF-A0A7G1IK14-F1
#
_entry.id   AF-A0A7G1IK14-F1
#
_cell.length_a   1.000
_cell.length_b   1.000
_cell.length_c   1.000
_cell.angle_alpha   90.00
_cell.angle_beta   90.00
_cell.angle_gamma   90.00
#
_symmetry.space_group_name_H-M   'P 1'
#
loop_
_entity.id
_entity.type
_entity.pdbx_description
1 polymer ?
#
loop_
_entity_poly.entity_id
_entity_poly.type
_entity_poly.pdbx_seq_one_letter_code
_entity_poly.pdbx_strand_id
1 'polypeptide(L)'
;MEIPFADAVRGRFGRRDAEFDFIEEFEHEAFDGEVAEAAADTVDLPSAEPALLLQKMENRLIRQHLANPDVLSDEELRKLRYLLNFARLADFEPGAAGPGGSRGRGDVSVGAEIAPWRSRVTDALYGPLREEADPVTALKAARDALQSLAPDQDDQRRVLIERHGNDFSAAELDSEVGYKKLVTILGGGGGAGFVYIGGLQRLLEAGQLPDYMIGSSFGSIIGSLVARALPVPIEEYMEWAKTVSYRAILGPERLRRRHGLAGVFALRFDQFALALLSRADGVRMRMSDLAIPFDIVVAGCAGSPMRRCRQGFAVRNWRRCSCGRCRFARSASDHLSRPACGRCRPSSTCGWSSPS
;
A
#
# COMPACT_ATOMS: atom_id res chain seq x y z
N MET A 1 23.81 4.51 23.49
CA MET A 1 22.35 4.44 23.55
C MET A 1 21.97 2.98 23.73
N GLU A 2 21.62 2.57 24.95
CA GLU A 2 21.10 1.22 25.16
C GLU A 2 19.63 1.22 24.73
N ILE A 3 19.32 0.45 23.69
CA ILE A 3 17.97 0.28 23.17
C ILE A 3 17.36 -0.89 23.94
N PRO A 4 16.33 -0.70 24.79
CA PRO A 4 15.83 -1.72 25.73
C PRO A 4 15.15 -2.94 25.09
N PHE A 5 15.17 -3.06 23.75
CA PHE A 5 14.44 -4.08 22.98
C PHE A 5 15.33 -5.24 22.49
N ALA A 6 16.66 -5.15 22.67
CA ALA A 6 17.62 -6.12 22.12
C ALA A 6 17.42 -7.56 22.62
N ASP A 7 16.91 -7.73 23.84
CA ASP A 7 16.81 -9.05 24.48
C ASP A 7 15.52 -9.81 24.14
N ALA A 8 14.48 -9.12 23.63
CA ALA A 8 13.22 -9.78 23.26
C ALA A 8 13.25 -10.43 21.86
N VAL A 9 14.16 -10.00 20.98
CA VAL A 9 14.24 -10.49 19.58
C VAL A 9 15.33 -11.56 19.39
N ARG A 10 16.38 -11.55 20.23
CA ARG A 10 17.51 -12.49 20.10
C ARG A 10 17.16 -13.96 20.37
N GLY A 11 16.09 -14.24 21.09
CA GLY A 11 15.67 -15.62 21.43
C GLY A 11 15.05 -16.43 20.29
N ARG A 12 14.73 -15.82 19.14
CA ARG A 12 13.94 -16.46 18.06
C ARG A 12 14.73 -16.82 16.81
N PHE A 13 15.99 -16.42 16.69
CA PHE A 13 16.83 -16.62 15.50
C PHE A 13 17.92 -17.69 15.71
N GLY A 14 17.52 -18.85 16.24
CA GLY A 14 18.38 -20.03 16.28
C GLY A 14 18.17 -20.90 15.04
N ARG A 15 19.02 -20.71 14.02
CA ARG A 15 19.40 -21.65 12.94
C ARG A 15 18.27 -22.36 12.16
N ARG A 16 18.23 -22.10 10.85
CA ARG A 16 18.07 -23.13 9.80
C ARG A 16 18.45 -22.56 8.44
N ASP A 17 19.67 -22.87 8.02
CA ASP A 17 20.10 -22.89 6.62
C ASP A 17 19.49 -24.14 5.96
N ALA A 18 19.21 -24.03 4.65
CA ALA A 18 18.65 -25.04 3.72
C ALA A 18 17.12 -24.98 3.49
N GLU A 19 16.70 -24.15 2.53
CA GLU A 19 15.64 -24.44 1.53
C GLU A 19 15.43 -23.24 0.57
N PHE A 20 16.48 -22.77 -0.11
CA PHE A 20 16.32 -21.71 -1.15
C PHE A 20 16.76 -22.13 -2.57
N ASP A 21 17.32 -23.33 -2.76
CA ASP A 21 17.82 -23.79 -4.06
C ASP A 21 16.73 -24.21 -5.07
N PHE A 22 15.45 -24.30 -4.68
CA PHE A 22 14.39 -24.79 -5.57
C PHE A 22 13.64 -23.69 -6.35
N ILE A 23 13.95 -22.41 -6.14
CA ILE A 23 13.24 -21.30 -6.78
C ILE A 23 13.92 -20.85 -8.09
N GLU A 24 15.21 -21.13 -8.30
CA GLU A 24 15.95 -20.65 -9.48
C GLU A 24 15.54 -21.32 -10.81
N GLU A 25 14.98 -22.54 -10.79
CA GLU A 25 14.80 -23.31 -12.04
C GLU A 25 13.49 -23.00 -12.79
N PHE A 26 12.53 -22.29 -12.18
CA PHE A 26 11.23 -21.97 -12.81
C PHE A 26 11.14 -20.54 -13.39
N GLU A 27 12.13 -19.68 -13.18
CA GLU A 27 12.11 -18.30 -13.68
C GLU A 27 12.64 -18.15 -15.12
N HIS A 28 13.20 -19.21 -15.73
CA HIS A 28 13.91 -19.08 -17.00
C HIS A 28 13.06 -19.03 -18.28
N GLU A 29 11.73 -19.26 -18.24
CA GLU A 29 10.88 -19.22 -19.45
C GLU A 29 9.74 -18.18 -19.42
N ALA A 30 9.61 -17.38 -18.37
CA ALA A 30 8.61 -16.32 -18.34
C ALA A 30 9.02 -15.20 -17.40
N PHE A 31 9.87 -14.29 -17.88
CA PHE A 31 9.90 -12.85 -17.61
C PHE A 31 11.28 -12.36 -18.04
N ASP A 32 11.35 -11.45 -19.02
CA ASP A 32 12.58 -10.73 -19.35
C ASP A 32 13.00 -9.89 -18.12
N GLY A 33 13.85 -10.46 -17.26
CA GLY A 33 14.22 -9.95 -15.94
C GLY A 33 15.00 -8.62 -15.98
N GLU A 34 15.61 -8.26 -17.10
CA GLU A 34 16.35 -7.00 -17.22
C GLU A 34 15.44 -5.76 -17.30
N VAL A 35 14.17 -5.91 -17.72
CA VAL A 35 13.26 -4.77 -17.88
C VAL A 35 12.61 -4.37 -16.54
N ALA A 36 12.48 -5.30 -15.59
CA ALA A 36 11.82 -5.05 -14.31
C ALA A 36 12.67 -4.22 -13.34
N GLU A 37 13.99 -4.41 -13.31
CA GLU A 37 14.89 -3.59 -12.49
C GLU A 37 15.07 -2.18 -13.07
N ALA A 38 15.18 -2.04 -14.39
CA ALA A 38 15.34 -0.75 -15.05
C ALA A 38 14.05 0.10 -15.06
N ALA A 39 12.86 -0.53 -15.09
CA ALA A 39 11.59 0.18 -15.13
C ALA A 39 11.17 0.80 -13.77
N ALA A 40 11.70 0.29 -12.64
CA ALA A 40 11.38 0.84 -11.33
C ALA A 40 12.12 2.17 -11.02
N ASP A 41 13.25 2.43 -11.70
CA ASP A 41 14.08 3.63 -11.47
C ASP A 41 13.91 4.72 -12.54
N THR A 42 13.14 4.47 -13.62
CA THR A 42 13.06 5.37 -14.80
C THR A 42 11.75 6.15 -14.95
N VAL A 43 10.82 6.08 -14.01
CA VAL A 43 9.71 7.05 -13.99
C VAL A 43 10.20 8.35 -13.34
N ASP A 44 10.58 9.30 -14.19
CA ASP A 44 10.84 10.69 -13.81
C ASP A 44 9.50 11.36 -13.47
N LEU A 45 9.00 11.03 -12.27
CA LEU A 45 7.93 11.75 -11.58
C LEU A 45 8.46 13.14 -11.22
N PRO A 46 7.61 14.18 -11.24
CA PRO A 46 8.05 15.56 -11.06
C PRO A 46 9.00 15.66 -9.87
N SER A 47 10.18 16.22 -10.15
CA SER A 47 11.13 16.62 -9.13
C SER A 47 10.41 17.43 -8.04
N ALA A 48 10.72 17.10 -6.78
CA ALA A 48 10.38 17.81 -5.55
C ALA A 48 9.18 17.34 -4.70
N GLU A 49 9.04 16.03 -4.45
CA GLU A 49 8.61 15.59 -3.11
C GLU A 49 9.82 15.07 -2.31
N PRO A 50 10.40 15.87 -1.40
CA PRO A 50 11.54 15.46 -0.57
C PRO A 50 11.31 14.13 0.17
N ALA A 51 10.06 13.85 0.54
CA ALA A 51 9.68 12.61 1.22
C ALA A 51 9.88 11.36 0.33
N LEU A 52 9.54 11.46 -0.96
CA LEU A 52 9.71 10.36 -1.91
C LEU A 52 11.20 10.07 -2.16
N LEU A 53 12.03 11.11 -2.24
CA LEU A 53 13.48 10.95 -2.37
C LEU A 53 14.08 10.20 -1.18
N LEU A 54 13.74 10.60 0.05
CA LEU A 54 14.17 9.92 1.28
C LEU A 54 13.68 8.47 1.32
N GLN A 55 12.46 8.20 0.87
CA GLN A 55 11.94 6.83 0.75
C GLN A 55 12.74 6.00 -0.25
N LYS A 56 13.10 6.56 -1.42
CA LYS A 56 13.95 5.86 -2.41
C LYS A 56 15.34 5.56 -1.85
N MET A 57 15.95 6.51 -1.13
CA MET A 57 17.24 6.30 -0.47
C MET A 57 17.17 5.21 0.60
N GLU A 58 16.12 5.19 1.42
CA GLU A 58 15.90 4.13 2.40
C GLU A 58 15.72 2.76 1.73
N ASN A 59 14.93 2.68 0.66
CA ASN A 59 14.76 1.43 -0.09
C ASN A 59 16.09 0.92 -0.64
N ARG A 60 16.93 1.80 -1.18
CA ARG A 60 18.27 1.45 -1.68
C ARG A 60 19.17 0.95 -0.56
N LEU A 61 19.20 1.64 0.58
CA LEU A 61 19.94 1.22 1.78
C LEU A 61 19.57 -0.21 2.19
N ILE A 62 18.25 -0.51 2.30
CA ILE A 62 17.78 -1.84 2.69
C ILE A 62 18.19 -2.90 1.67
N ARG A 63 17.99 -2.65 0.37
CA ARG A 63 18.35 -3.61 -0.68
C ARG A 63 19.84 -3.91 -0.69
N GLN A 64 20.67 -2.88 -0.65
CA GLN A 64 22.12 -3.05 -0.63
C GLN A 64 22.58 -3.81 0.62
N HIS A 65 22.01 -3.51 1.79
CA HIS A 65 22.35 -4.23 3.02
C HIS A 65 21.86 -5.70 2.99
N LEU A 66 20.67 -5.99 2.48
CA LEU A 66 20.20 -7.37 2.33
C LEU A 66 21.11 -8.19 1.40
N ALA A 67 21.64 -7.57 0.34
CA ALA A 67 22.60 -8.20 -0.55
C ALA A 67 24.02 -8.29 0.04
N ASN A 68 24.36 -7.43 1.00
CA ASN A 68 25.70 -7.31 1.60
C ASN A 68 25.62 -7.13 3.12
N PRO A 69 25.16 -8.16 3.86
CA PRO A 69 24.83 -8.03 5.29
C PRO A 69 26.04 -7.71 6.16
N ASP A 70 27.25 -8.09 5.75
CA ASP A 70 28.48 -7.94 6.54
C ASP A 70 29.06 -6.52 6.55
N VAL A 71 28.53 -5.59 5.75
CA VAL A 71 29.11 -4.24 5.60
C VAL A 71 28.65 -3.27 6.70
N LEU A 72 27.38 -3.37 7.08
CA LEU A 72 26.78 -2.57 8.15
C LEU A 72 26.35 -3.49 9.28
N SER A 73 26.66 -3.10 10.51
CA SER A 73 26.03 -3.73 11.66
C SER A 73 24.54 -3.41 11.70
N ASP A 74 23.76 -4.28 12.35
CA ASP A 74 22.33 -4.04 12.58
C ASP A 74 22.06 -2.69 13.28
N GLU A 75 22.96 -2.27 14.16
CA GLU A 75 22.83 -1.00 14.89
C GLU A 75 23.01 0.20 13.94
N GLU A 76 24.01 0.16 13.07
CA GLU A 76 24.23 1.19 12.04
C GLU A 76 23.05 1.26 11.07
N LEU A 77 22.54 0.10 10.63
CA LEU A 77 21.35 0.06 9.79
C LEU A 77 20.15 0.71 10.49
N ARG A 78 19.89 0.37 11.76
CA ARG A 78 18.77 0.95 12.53
C ARG A 78 18.92 2.47 12.66
N LYS A 79 20.13 2.97 12.94
CA LYS A 79 20.40 4.41 13.04
C LYS A 79 20.21 5.14 11.71
N LEU A 80 20.73 4.59 10.61
CA LEU A 80 20.54 5.16 9.27
C LEU A 80 19.07 5.21 8.87
N ARG A 81 18.32 4.12 9.14
CA ARG A 81 16.87 4.10 8.91
C ARG A 81 16.14 5.12 9.78
N TYR A 82 16.48 5.22 11.06
CA TYR A 82 15.87 6.21 11.95
C TYR A 82 16.11 7.63 11.42
N LEU A 83 17.34 7.95 11.04
CA LEU A 83 17.72 9.25 10.49
C LEU A 83 16.95 9.59 9.20
N LEU A 84 16.86 8.65 8.25
CA LEU A 84 16.08 8.84 7.01
C LEU A 84 14.58 9.02 7.29
N ASN A 85 14.01 8.24 8.20
CA ASN A 85 12.59 8.34 8.56
C ASN A 85 12.30 9.62 9.36
N PHE A 86 13.18 10.04 10.26
CA PHE A 86 13.08 11.30 11.00
C PHE A 86 13.10 12.50 10.04
N ALA A 87 14.02 12.51 9.07
CA ALA A 87 14.06 13.54 8.02
C ALA A 87 12.78 13.55 7.16
N ARG A 88 12.10 12.41 6.99
CA ARG A 88 10.86 12.30 6.22
C ARG A 88 9.62 12.79 6.99
N LEU A 89 9.70 12.97 8.31
CA LEU A 89 8.56 13.43 9.11
C LEU A 89 7.99 14.75 8.55
N ALA A 90 6.66 14.81 8.50
CA ALA A 90 5.90 15.97 8.06
C ALA A 90 4.72 16.21 9.01
N ASP A 91 3.67 15.42 8.87
CA ASP A 91 2.51 15.40 9.76
C ASP A 91 2.38 13.98 10.34
N PHE A 92 2.05 13.88 11.62
CA PHE A 92 1.74 12.59 12.23
C PHE A 92 0.77 12.73 13.40
N GLU A 93 0.10 11.64 13.74
CA GLU A 93 -0.82 11.59 14.87
C GLU A 93 -0.13 10.95 16.10
N PRO A 94 0.13 11.71 17.18
CA PRO A 94 0.79 11.19 18.35
C PRO A 94 0.05 9.99 18.98
N GLY A 95 0.77 8.88 19.15
CA GLY A 95 0.23 7.64 19.70
C GLY A 95 -0.49 6.74 18.69
N ALA A 96 -0.56 7.11 17.41
CA ALA A 96 -1.12 6.24 16.37
C ALA A 96 -0.15 5.14 15.92
N ALA A 97 1.15 5.40 15.96
CA ALA A 97 2.19 4.44 15.61
C ALA A 97 2.52 3.49 16.77
N GLY A 98 3.03 2.30 16.40
CA GLY A 98 3.47 1.29 17.36
C GLY A 98 2.39 0.29 17.81
N PRO A 99 2.79 -0.71 18.63
CA PRO A 99 1.90 -1.72 19.16
C PRO A 99 0.86 -1.10 20.09
N GLY A 100 -0.42 -1.38 19.84
CA GLY A 100 -1.52 -0.77 20.61
C GLY A 100 -1.76 0.70 20.31
N GLY A 101 -1.18 1.24 19.24
CA GLY A 101 -1.41 2.61 18.81
C GLY A 101 -2.89 2.90 18.55
N SER A 102 -3.32 4.11 18.91
CA SER A 102 -4.70 4.55 18.81
C SER A 102 -4.79 5.92 18.13
N ARG A 103 -5.82 6.10 17.32
CA ARG A 103 -6.11 7.36 16.63
C ARG A 103 -7.22 8.13 17.36
N GLY A 104 -7.31 9.43 17.11
CA GLY A 104 -8.34 10.34 17.61
C GLY A 104 -7.83 11.62 18.27
N ARG A 105 -6.50 11.86 18.31
CA ARG A 105 -5.89 13.08 18.88
C ARG A 105 -5.71 14.19 17.85
N GLY A 106 -5.67 13.84 16.57
CA GLY A 106 -5.40 14.77 15.48
C GLY A 106 -3.91 14.87 15.16
N ASP A 107 -3.64 15.36 13.96
CA ASP A 107 -2.29 15.44 13.40
C ASP A 107 -1.52 16.64 13.97
N VAL A 108 -0.22 16.44 14.20
CA VAL A 108 0.75 17.47 14.56
C VAL A 108 1.71 17.65 13.39
N SER A 109 1.80 18.89 12.90
CA SER A 109 2.70 19.27 11.80
C SER A 109 4.07 19.67 12.34
N VAL A 110 5.11 18.94 11.94
CA VAL A 110 6.53 19.18 12.28
C VAL A 110 7.41 19.42 11.05
N GLY A 111 6.81 19.32 9.85
CA GLY A 111 7.54 19.28 8.59
C GLY A 111 8.35 20.54 8.27
N ALA A 112 7.92 21.70 8.77
CA ALA A 112 8.62 22.96 8.60
C ALA A 112 9.84 23.08 9.54
N GLU A 113 9.74 22.64 10.79
CA GLU A 113 10.90 22.60 11.70
C GLU A 113 11.98 21.63 11.23
N ILE A 114 11.56 20.49 10.66
CA ILE A 114 12.48 19.43 10.20
C ILE A 114 13.10 19.77 8.83
N ALA A 115 12.53 20.72 8.07
CA ALA A 115 12.98 21.01 6.70
C ALA A 115 14.49 21.30 6.55
N PRO A 116 15.14 22.11 7.42
CA PRO A 116 16.59 22.32 7.33
C PRO A 116 17.39 21.02 7.57
N TRP A 117 16.98 20.22 8.56
CA TRP A 117 17.59 18.92 8.83
C TRP A 117 17.40 17.95 7.66
N ARG A 118 16.20 17.95 7.07
CA ARG A 118 15.85 17.16 5.89
C ARG A 118 16.79 17.45 4.72
N SER A 119 17.08 18.73 4.45
CA SER A 119 18.03 19.12 3.39
C SER A 119 19.40 18.53 3.67
N ARG A 120 19.93 18.74 4.89
CA ARG A 120 21.26 18.25 5.26
C ARG A 120 21.41 16.73 5.17
N VAL A 121 20.40 15.99 5.64
CA VAL A 121 20.34 14.52 5.52
C VAL A 121 20.31 14.11 4.05
N THR A 122 19.49 14.79 3.25
CA THR A 122 19.36 14.50 1.82
C THR A 122 20.71 14.72 1.14
N ASP A 123 21.34 15.87 1.33
CA ASP A 123 22.61 16.23 0.69
C ASP A 123 23.74 15.26 1.08
N ALA A 124 23.81 14.87 2.36
CA ALA A 124 24.84 13.96 2.86
C ALA A 124 24.68 12.52 2.37
N LEU A 125 23.44 12.05 2.19
CA LEU A 125 23.15 10.68 1.78
C LEU A 125 22.85 10.53 0.29
N TYR A 126 22.71 11.63 -0.46
CA TYR A 126 22.41 11.59 -1.89
C TYR A 126 23.49 10.86 -2.67
N GLY A 127 24.76 11.26 -2.51
CA GLY A 127 25.89 10.59 -3.18
C GLY A 127 25.92 9.08 -2.89
N PRO A 128 26.01 8.66 -1.61
CA PRO A 128 26.02 7.24 -1.25
C PRO A 128 24.80 6.44 -1.72
N LEU A 129 23.58 6.98 -1.59
CA LEU A 129 22.34 6.22 -1.77
C LEU A 129 21.61 6.50 -3.09
N ARG A 130 22.13 7.37 -3.96
CA ARG A 130 21.58 7.61 -5.32
C ARG A 130 22.63 7.50 -6.41
N GLU A 131 23.85 7.97 -6.19
CA GLU A 131 24.87 8.08 -7.25
C GLU A 131 25.86 6.92 -7.24
N GLU A 132 26.29 6.45 -6.06
CA GLU A 132 27.34 5.43 -5.94
C GLU A 132 26.86 4.05 -6.44
N ALA A 133 27.43 3.58 -7.54
CA ALA A 133 27.03 2.35 -8.21
C ALA A 133 27.46 1.09 -7.42
N ASP A 134 28.62 1.10 -6.76
CA ASP A 134 29.11 -0.06 -6.02
C ASP A 134 28.38 -0.20 -4.66
N PRO A 135 27.66 -1.31 -4.40
CA PRO A 135 26.88 -1.47 -3.17
C PRO A 135 27.71 -1.41 -1.89
N VAL A 136 28.93 -1.96 -1.90
CA VAL A 136 29.77 -2.01 -0.69
C VAL A 136 30.33 -0.62 -0.37
N THR A 137 30.78 0.11 -1.40
CA THR A 137 31.25 1.49 -1.27
C THR A 137 30.12 2.42 -0.84
N ALA A 138 28.92 2.27 -1.41
CA ALA A 138 27.73 3.00 -1.02
C ALA A 138 27.40 2.83 0.48
N LEU A 139 27.39 1.59 0.97
CA LEU A 139 27.10 1.31 2.39
C LEU A 139 28.20 1.86 3.32
N LYS A 140 29.48 1.75 2.96
CA LYS A 140 30.58 2.32 3.74
C LYS A 140 30.47 3.85 3.80
N ALA A 141 30.21 4.50 2.68
CA ALA A 141 30.03 5.95 2.63
C ALA A 141 28.78 6.40 3.42
N ALA A 142 27.70 5.62 3.40
CA ALA A 142 26.52 5.89 4.23
C ALA A 142 26.83 5.77 5.74
N ARG A 143 27.66 4.80 6.16
CA ARG A 143 28.16 4.70 7.54
C ARG A 143 29.00 5.90 7.93
N ASP A 144 29.89 6.35 7.05
CA ASP A 144 30.72 7.53 7.33
C ASP A 144 29.87 8.80 7.45
N ALA A 145 28.86 8.95 6.59
CA ALA A 145 27.85 10.00 6.71
C ALA A 145 27.08 9.91 8.05
N LEU A 146 26.69 8.71 8.49
CA LEU A 146 26.03 8.50 9.78
C LEU A 146 26.88 9.04 10.94
N GLN A 147 28.19 8.79 10.94
CA GLN A 147 29.08 9.28 12.01
C GLN A 147 29.05 10.81 12.11
N SER A 148 28.97 11.50 10.98
CA SER A 148 28.89 12.97 10.94
C SER A 148 27.51 13.53 11.34
N LEU A 149 26.44 12.78 11.08
CA LEU A 149 25.06 13.24 11.28
C LEU A 149 24.48 12.85 12.64
N ALA A 150 24.98 11.78 13.27
CA ALA A 150 24.40 11.23 14.50
C ALA A 150 24.34 12.24 15.67
N PRO A 151 25.39 13.04 15.97
CA PRO A 151 25.31 14.02 17.05
C PRO A 151 24.21 15.06 16.81
N ASP A 152 24.14 15.58 15.58
CA ASP A 152 23.14 16.57 15.20
C ASP A 152 21.72 15.98 15.18
N GLN A 153 21.57 14.71 14.82
CA GLN A 153 20.28 14.00 14.86
C GLN A 153 19.71 13.94 16.28
N ASP A 154 20.54 13.66 17.29
CA ASP A 154 20.12 13.64 18.70
C ASP A 154 19.69 15.03 19.17
N ASP A 155 20.42 16.07 18.74
CA ASP A 155 20.07 17.46 19.02
C ASP A 155 18.76 17.88 18.33
N GLN A 156 18.56 17.53 17.05
CA GLN A 156 17.30 17.81 16.34
C GLN A 156 16.11 17.12 17.01
N ARG A 157 16.29 15.87 17.43
CA ARG A 157 15.26 15.11 18.17
C ARG A 157 14.92 15.81 19.49
N ARG A 158 15.93 16.23 20.26
CA ARG A 158 15.73 16.92 21.54
C ARG A 158 14.98 18.24 21.36
N VAL A 159 15.42 19.07 20.41
CA VAL A 159 14.80 20.38 20.11
C VAL A 159 13.34 20.21 19.70
N LEU A 160 13.01 19.20 18.89
CA LEU A 160 11.64 18.95 18.46
C LEU A 160 10.74 18.54 19.64
N ILE A 161 11.22 17.67 20.52
CA ILE A 161 10.49 17.25 21.73
C ILE A 161 10.29 18.44 22.68
N GLU A 162 11.31 19.27 22.89
CA GLU A 162 11.19 20.45 23.75
C GLU A 162 10.18 21.46 23.20
N ARG A 163 10.16 21.66 21.88
CA ARG A 163 9.21 22.57 21.21
C ARG A 163 7.77 22.07 21.29
N HIS A 164 7.56 20.76 21.20
CA HIS A 164 6.26 20.10 21.18
C HIS A 164 5.92 19.35 22.48
N GLY A 165 6.50 19.77 23.61
CA GLY A 165 6.36 19.05 24.88
C GLY A 165 4.91 18.93 25.40
N ASN A 166 3.99 19.74 24.87
CA ASN A 166 2.54 19.65 25.16
C ASN A 166 1.77 18.79 24.15
N ASP A 167 2.36 18.50 22.98
CA ASP A 167 1.68 17.81 21.87
C ASP A 167 1.98 16.32 21.88
N PHE A 168 3.24 15.93 22.12
CA PHE A 168 3.67 14.54 22.12
C PHE A 168 4.90 14.28 23.01
N SER A 169 5.03 13.04 23.44
CA SER A 169 6.18 12.53 24.19
C SER A 169 7.31 12.05 23.26
N ALA A 170 8.50 11.92 23.84
CA ALA A 170 9.66 11.32 23.16
C ALA A 170 9.37 9.92 22.61
N ALA A 171 8.63 9.09 23.37
CA ALA A 171 8.29 7.73 22.98
C ALA A 171 7.31 7.69 21.79
N GLU A 172 6.38 8.65 21.71
CA GLU A 172 5.43 8.74 20.61
C GLU A 172 6.12 9.19 19.32
N LEU A 173 7.05 10.15 19.41
CA LEU A 173 7.89 10.55 18.29
C LEU A 173 8.75 9.38 17.78
N ASP A 174 9.44 8.69 18.68
CA ASP A 174 10.27 7.54 18.30
C ASP A 174 9.43 6.41 17.71
N SER A 175 8.20 6.23 18.20
CA SER A 175 7.29 5.24 17.67
C SER A 175 6.84 5.59 16.25
N GLU A 176 6.55 6.86 15.97
CA GLU A 176 6.22 7.32 14.61
C GLU A 176 7.39 7.09 13.64
N VAL A 177 8.61 7.41 14.08
CA VAL A 177 9.81 7.27 13.23
C VAL A 177 10.19 5.80 13.04
N GLY A 178 10.04 4.99 14.08
CA GLY A 178 10.57 3.63 14.16
C GLY A 178 9.61 2.54 13.67
N TYR A 179 8.29 2.72 13.87
CA TYR A 179 7.32 1.69 13.49
C TYR A 179 6.78 1.92 12.09
N LYS A 180 7.05 0.94 11.23
CA LYS A 180 6.47 0.90 9.88
C LYS A 180 5.24 0.01 9.85
N LYS A 181 4.21 0.50 9.17
CA LYS A 181 3.00 -0.27 8.87
C LYS A 181 3.22 -1.14 7.64
N LEU A 182 2.97 -2.43 7.77
CA LEU A 182 3.01 -3.37 6.65
C LEU A 182 1.69 -3.29 5.89
N VAL A 183 1.75 -2.73 4.68
CA VAL A 183 0.61 -2.66 3.77
C VAL A 183 0.74 -3.75 2.70
N THR A 184 -0.23 -4.65 2.63
CA THR A 184 -0.26 -5.72 1.62
C THR A 184 -1.23 -5.38 0.49
N ILE A 185 -0.72 -5.34 -0.74
CA ILE A 185 -1.51 -5.03 -1.93
C ILE A 185 -1.70 -6.31 -2.76
N LEU A 186 -2.95 -6.74 -2.89
CA LEU A 186 -3.35 -7.93 -3.66
C LEU A 186 -3.92 -7.50 -5.01
N GLY A 187 -3.17 -7.77 -6.07
CA GLY A 187 -3.54 -7.43 -7.44
C GLY A 187 -4.73 -8.24 -7.99
N GLY A 188 -5.15 -7.89 -9.20
CA GLY A 188 -6.10 -8.70 -9.96
C GLY A 188 -5.38 -9.78 -10.75
N GLY A 189 -5.96 -10.99 -10.84
CA GLY A 189 -5.36 -12.09 -11.60
C GLY A 189 -6.33 -13.21 -12.02
N GLY A 190 -7.64 -13.03 -11.81
CA GLY A 190 -8.62 -14.10 -12.06
C GLY A 190 -8.32 -15.36 -11.24
N GLY A 191 -8.44 -16.54 -11.85
CA GLY A 191 -8.25 -17.83 -11.18
C GLY A 191 -6.85 -18.07 -10.60
N ALA A 192 -5.83 -17.30 -11.02
CA ALA A 192 -4.49 -17.36 -10.44
C ALA A 192 -4.41 -16.70 -9.04
N GLY A 193 -5.43 -15.96 -8.61
CA GLY A 193 -5.37 -15.20 -7.35
C GLY A 193 -5.34 -16.04 -6.07
N PHE A 194 -5.51 -17.37 -6.14
CA PHE A 194 -5.33 -18.24 -4.97
C PHE A 194 -3.89 -18.30 -4.46
N VAL A 195 -2.90 -17.94 -5.29
CA VAL A 195 -1.48 -17.82 -4.87
C VAL A 195 -1.30 -16.85 -3.69
N TYR A 196 -2.19 -15.87 -3.56
CA TYR A 196 -2.16 -14.93 -2.43
C TYR A 196 -2.38 -15.60 -1.07
N ILE A 197 -3.09 -16.73 -1.02
CA ILE A 197 -3.26 -17.50 0.24
C ILE A 197 -1.91 -18.08 0.67
N GLY A 198 -1.17 -18.71 -0.26
CA GLY A 198 0.18 -19.23 0.02
C GLY A 198 1.17 -18.11 0.36
N GLY A 199 1.13 -16.98 -0.35
CA GLY A 199 1.97 -15.82 -0.06
C GLY A 199 1.72 -15.25 1.35
N LEU A 200 0.45 -15.15 1.75
CA LEU A 200 0.09 -14.72 3.11
C LEU A 200 0.50 -15.75 4.17
N GLN A 201 0.39 -17.04 3.87
CA GLN A 201 0.88 -18.09 4.78
C GLN A 201 2.37 -17.88 5.10
N ARG A 202 3.21 -17.68 4.08
CA ARG A 202 4.65 -17.41 4.28
C ARG A 202 4.90 -16.14 5.10
N LEU A 203 4.12 -15.09 4.86
CA LEU A 203 4.18 -13.84 5.63
C LEU A 203 3.89 -14.08 7.11
N LEU A 204 2.81 -14.80 7.41
CA LEU A 204 2.40 -15.12 8.77
C LEU A 204 3.41 -16.03 9.49
N GLU A 205 3.98 -17.00 8.79
CA GLU A 205 5.04 -17.88 9.33
C GLU A 205 6.32 -17.11 9.64
N ALA A 206 6.65 -16.08 8.87
CA ALA A 206 7.71 -15.13 9.17
C ALA A 206 7.37 -14.15 10.31
N GLY A 207 6.19 -14.30 10.95
CA GLY A 207 5.70 -13.42 12.01
C GLY A 207 5.27 -12.04 11.51
N GLN A 208 5.05 -11.88 10.21
CA GLN A 208 4.68 -10.61 9.58
C GLN A 208 3.17 -10.59 9.34
N LEU A 209 2.45 -9.78 10.13
CA LEU A 209 1.01 -9.57 9.98
C LEU A 209 0.76 -8.25 9.24
N PRO A 210 -0.07 -8.22 8.18
CA PRO A 210 -0.45 -6.96 7.55
C PRO A 210 -1.19 -6.05 8.53
N ASP A 211 -0.77 -4.79 8.61
CA ASP A 211 -1.50 -3.73 9.32
C ASP A 211 -2.63 -3.14 8.47
N TYR A 212 -2.50 -3.24 7.14
CA TYR A 212 -3.46 -2.74 6.17
C TYR A 212 -3.44 -3.60 4.93
N MET A 213 -4.59 -3.74 4.28
CA MET A 213 -4.70 -4.50 3.04
C MET A 213 -5.41 -3.68 1.96
N ILE A 214 -4.99 -3.86 0.70
CA ILE A 214 -5.66 -3.28 -0.47
C ILE A 214 -5.84 -4.38 -1.50
N GLY A 215 -7.05 -4.54 -2.04
CA GLY A 215 -7.34 -5.59 -3.01
C GLY A 215 -7.95 -5.06 -4.31
N SER A 216 -7.56 -5.64 -5.45
CA SER A 216 -8.21 -5.44 -6.75
C SER A 216 -8.73 -6.75 -7.36
N SER A 217 -9.96 -6.73 -7.88
CA SER A 217 -10.60 -7.90 -8.51
C SER A 217 -10.56 -9.17 -7.64
N PHE A 218 -9.78 -10.20 -8.01
CA PHE A 218 -9.65 -11.42 -7.21
C PHE A 218 -8.85 -11.21 -5.92
N GLY A 219 -7.87 -10.29 -5.93
CA GLY A 219 -7.19 -9.86 -4.71
C GLY A 219 -8.16 -9.23 -3.71
N SER A 220 -9.23 -8.59 -4.18
CA SER A 220 -10.29 -8.08 -3.31
C SER A 220 -11.06 -9.20 -2.60
N ILE A 221 -11.23 -10.36 -3.25
CA ILE A 221 -11.90 -11.54 -2.69
C ILE A 221 -11.03 -12.12 -1.58
N ILE A 222 -9.79 -12.47 -1.90
CA ILE A 222 -8.87 -13.09 -0.94
C ILE A 222 -8.57 -12.13 0.21
N GLY A 223 -8.32 -10.85 -0.07
CA GLY A 223 -8.11 -9.83 0.94
C GLY A 223 -9.28 -9.70 1.91
N SER A 224 -10.53 -9.77 1.42
CA SER A 224 -11.72 -9.71 2.30
C SER A 224 -11.85 -10.91 3.24
N LEU A 225 -11.38 -12.08 2.82
CA LEU A 225 -11.38 -13.28 3.67
C LEU A 225 -10.26 -13.19 4.70
N VAL A 226 -9.05 -12.84 4.27
CA VAL A 226 -7.87 -12.76 5.12
C VAL A 226 -8.04 -11.70 6.21
N ALA A 227 -8.56 -10.53 5.86
CA ALA A 227 -8.76 -9.41 6.78
C ALA A 227 -9.86 -9.66 7.83
N ARG A 228 -10.63 -10.75 7.72
CA ARG A 228 -11.84 -11.00 8.50
C ARG A 228 -11.58 -11.16 10.00
N ALA A 229 -10.55 -11.90 10.37
CA ALA A 229 -10.36 -12.37 11.73
C ALA A 229 -8.88 -12.49 12.08
N LEU A 230 -8.57 -12.30 13.36
CA LEU A 230 -7.26 -12.57 13.95
C LEU A 230 -7.41 -13.59 15.08
N PRO A 231 -6.50 -14.59 15.20
CA PRO A 231 -5.46 -14.93 14.23
C PRO A 231 -6.06 -15.34 12.86
N VAL A 232 -5.31 -15.09 11.77
CA VAL A 232 -5.79 -15.39 10.41
C VAL A 232 -5.91 -16.91 10.25
N PRO A 233 -7.11 -17.47 9.96
CA PRO A 233 -7.29 -18.91 9.82
C PRO A 233 -6.86 -19.36 8.42
N ILE A 234 -5.56 -19.35 8.16
CA ILE A 234 -5.00 -19.55 6.81
C ILE A 234 -5.27 -20.98 6.29
N GLU A 235 -5.30 -21.98 7.16
CA GLU A 235 -5.62 -23.37 6.83
C GLU A 235 -7.06 -23.54 6.37
N GLU A 236 -8.01 -22.85 7.04
CA GLU A 236 -9.42 -22.82 6.62
C GLU A 236 -9.54 -22.26 5.20
N TYR A 237 -8.77 -21.21 4.89
CA TYR A 237 -8.78 -20.59 3.57
C TYR A 237 -8.11 -21.45 2.50
N MET A 238 -7.07 -22.20 2.84
CA MET A 238 -6.47 -23.19 1.93
C MET A 238 -7.43 -24.33 1.62
N GLU A 239 -8.07 -24.91 2.62
CA GLU A 239 -9.06 -25.98 2.41
C GLU A 239 -10.27 -25.49 1.63
N TRP A 240 -10.79 -24.31 1.99
CA TRP A 240 -11.84 -23.65 1.21
C TRP A 240 -11.42 -23.47 -0.26
N ALA A 241 -10.23 -22.96 -0.53
CA ALA A 241 -9.74 -22.75 -1.90
C ALA A 241 -9.73 -24.04 -2.74
N LYS A 242 -9.37 -25.18 -2.15
CA LYS A 242 -9.39 -26.49 -2.82
C LYS A 242 -10.80 -26.94 -3.22
N THR A 243 -11.84 -26.49 -2.50
CA THR A 243 -13.23 -26.82 -2.82
C THR A 243 -13.82 -25.96 -3.95
N VAL A 244 -13.23 -24.80 -4.22
CA VAL A 244 -13.82 -23.80 -5.11
C VAL A 244 -13.39 -24.04 -6.55
N SER A 245 -14.32 -24.50 -7.40
CA SER A 245 -14.08 -24.56 -8.85
C SER A 245 -14.25 -23.20 -9.52
N TYR A 246 -13.51 -22.94 -10.60
CA TYR A 246 -13.65 -21.71 -11.41
C TYR A 246 -15.11 -21.51 -11.90
N ARG A 247 -15.81 -22.60 -12.24
CA ARG A 247 -17.24 -22.59 -12.58
C ARG A 247 -18.14 -22.21 -11.39
N ALA A 248 -17.76 -22.53 -10.15
CA ALA A 248 -18.48 -22.11 -8.95
C ALA A 248 -18.39 -20.58 -8.77
N ILE A 249 -17.21 -20.01 -9.00
CA ILE A 249 -16.96 -18.55 -8.91
C ILE A 249 -17.64 -17.79 -10.05
N LEU A 250 -17.52 -18.29 -11.27
CA LEU A 250 -18.03 -17.65 -12.49
C LEU A 250 -19.14 -18.50 -13.11
N GLY A 251 -20.39 -18.06 -12.93
CA GLY A 251 -21.55 -18.68 -13.55
C GLY A 251 -21.96 -17.97 -14.84
N PRO A 252 -22.76 -18.59 -15.72
CA PRO A 252 -23.31 -17.89 -16.89
C PRO A 252 -24.17 -16.69 -16.45
N GLU A 253 -23.96 -15.54 -17.08
CA GLU A 253 -24.74 -14.33 -16.84
C GLU A 253 -26.18 -14.54 -17.35
N ARG A 254 -27.17 -14.49 -16.44
CA ARG A 254 -28.58 -14.75 -16.76
C ARG A 254 -29.34 -13.49 -17.20
N LEU A 255 -28.67 -12.34 -17.32
CA LEU A 255 -29.32 -11.06 -17.61
C LEU A 255 -29.45 -10.85 -19.13
N ARG A 256 -30.65 -11.02 -19.68
CA ARG A 256 -30.95 -10.76 -21.10
C ARG A 256 -31.01 -9.25 -21.34
N ARG A 257 -30.19 -8.70 -22.26
CA ARG A 257 -30.23 -7.27 -22.64
C ARG A 257 -30.38 -7.08 -24.14
N ARG A 258 -30.98 -5.94 -24.53
CA ARG A 258 -31.28 -5.58 -25.93
C ARG A 258 -30.06 -5.09 -26.74
N HIS A 259 -29.00 -4.56 -26.12
CA HIS A 259 -27.79 -4.12 -26.83
C HIS A 259 -26.53 -4.26 -25.94
N GLY A 260 -25.40 -4.67 -26.55
CA GLY A 260 -24.06 -4.78 -25.95
C GLY A 260 -23.64 -6.20 -25.51
N LEU A 261 -22.35 -6.52 -25.64
CA LEU A 261 -21.71 -7.70 -25.08
C LEU A 261 -20.86 -7.29 -23.87
N ALA A 262 -21.36 -7.48 -22.66
CA ALA A 262 -20.56 -7.38 -21.44
C ALA A 262 -20.98 -8.43 -20.41
N GLY A 263 -20.00 -9.26 -20.02
CA GLY A 263 -20.10 -10.28 -18.98
C GLY A 263 -20.62 -11.62 -19.48
N VAL A 264 -19.78 -12.43 -20.14
CA VAL A 264 -20.10 -13.86 -20.41
C VAL A 264 -20.32 -14.62 -19.08
N PHE A 265 -19.77 -14.08 -17.98
CA PHE A 265 -19.80 -14.67 -16.65
C PHE A 265 -20.23 -13.67 -15.56
N ALA A 266 -21.03 -14.17 -14.62
CA ALA A 266 -21.44 -13.52 -13.39
C ALA A 266 -20.65 -14.06 -12.20
N LEU A 267 -20.04 -13.18 -11.39
CA LEU A 267 -19.39 -13.57 -10.14
C LEU A 267 -20.42 -14.03 -9.10
N ARG A 268 -20.40 -15.31 -8.70
CA ARG A 268 -21.36 -15.90 -7.74
C ARG A 268 -20.90 -15.83 -6.29
N PHE A 269 -20.37 -14.68 -5.90
CA PHE A 269 -19.79 -14.45 -4.56
C PHE A 269 -20.71 -14.81 -3.39
N ASP A 270 -22.00 -14.46 -3.49
CA ASP A 270 -23.02 -14.82 -2.49
C ASP A 270 -23.21 -16.33 -2.26
N GLN A 271 -22.81 -17.17 -3.21
CA GLN A 271 -22.99 -18.63 -3.10
C GLN A 271 -21.76 -19.33 -2.49
N PHE A 272 -20.57 -18.76 -2.64
CA PHE A 272 -19.33 -19.45 -2.27
C PHE A 272 -18.60 -18.84 -1.06
N ALA A 273 -18.79 -17.55 -0.77
CA ALA A 273 -18.08 -16.85 0.32
C ALA A 273 -19.01 -16.29 1.39
N LEU A 274 -20.33 -16.40 1.22
CA LEU A 274 -21.31 -15.81 2.14
C LEU A 274 -21.19 -16.38 3.56
N ALA A 275 -20.99 -17.69 3.69
CA ALA A 275 -20.82 -18.32 5.00
C ALA A 275 -19.59 -17.77 5.74
N LEU A 276 -18.48 -17.59 5.02
CA LEU A 276 -17.24 -17.04 5.59
C LEU A 276 -17.38 -15.56 5.98
N LEU A 277 -18.16 -14.78 5.23
CA LEU A 277 -18.34 -13.33 5.45
C LEU A 277 -19.64 -12.99 6.18
N SER A 278 -20.18 -13.94 6.94
CA SER A 278 -21.28 -13.73 7.86
C SER A 278 -20.78 -13.84 9.30
N ARG A 279 -21.29 -12.96 10.15
CA ARG A 279 -21.07 -13.00 11.61
C ARG A 279 -21.87 -14.18 12.21
N ALA A 280 -21.59 -14.49 13.47
CA ALA A 280 -22.28 -15.54 14.21
C ALA A 280 -23.81 -15.35 14.31
N ASP A 281 -24.28 -14.09 14.23
CA ASP A 281 -25.70 -13.72 14.20
C ASP A 281 -26.35 -13.85 12.80
N GLY A 282 -25.60 -14.35 11.80
CA GLY A 282 -26.05 -14.49 10.41
C GLY A 282 -26.04 -13.19 9.61
N VAL A 283 -25.63 -12.07 10.22
CA VAL A 283 -25.54 -10.77 9.54
C VAL A 283 -24.24 -10.71 8.74
N ARG A 284 -24.32 -10.19 7.52
CA ARG A 284 -23.14 -9.98 6.67
C ARG A 284 -22.18 -8.97 7.30
N MET A 285 -20.89 -9.29 7.28
CA MET A 285 -19.85 -8.41 7.77
C MET A 285 -19.77 -7.11 6.96
N ARG A 286 -19.44 -6.02 7.63
CA ARG A 286 -19.08 -4.72 7.04
C ARG A 286 -17.56 -4.58 7.00
N MET A 287 -17.07 -3.62 6.21
CA MET A 287 -15.63 -3.29 6.21
C MET A 287 -15.14 -2.86 7.60
N SER A 288 -15.99 -2.19 8.38
CA SER A 288 -15.71 -1.82 9.78
C SER A 288 -15.63 -3.01 10.74
N ASP A 289 -16.12 -4.18 10.33
CA ASP A 289 -16.13 -5.39 11.16
C ASP A 289 -14.87 -6.24 10.94
N LEU A 290 -14.00 -5.86 9.99
CA LEU A 290 -12.78 -6.60 9.66
C LEU A 290 -11.71 -6.36 10.72
N ALA A 291 -10.99 -7.43 11.07
CA ALA A 291 -9.91 -7.37 12.05
C ALA A 291 -8.66 -6.64 11.50
N ILE A 292 -8.43 -6.71 10.19
CA ILE A 292 -7.40 -5.93 9.50
C ILE A 292 -8.11 -4.88 8.62
N PRO A 293 -7.76 -3.59 8.73
CA PRO A 293 -8.29 -2.56 7.84
C PRO A 293 -8.04 -2.90 6.37
N PHE A 294 -9.09 -2.83 5.54
CA PHE A 294 -9.05 -3.32 4.16
C PHE A 294 -9.81 -2.42 3.20
N ASP A 295 -9.13 -2.03 2.13
CA ASP A 295 -9.69 -1.26 1.01
C ASP A 295 -9.74 -2.06 -0.28
N ILE A 296 -10.69 -1.67 -1.14
CA ILE A 296 -10.93 -2.32 -2.42
C ILE A 296 -10.87 -1.30 -3.55
N VAL A 297 -10.09 -1.61 -4.59
CA VAL A 297 -10.03 -0.81 -5.81
C VAL A 297 -11.17 -1.20 -6.75
N VAL A 298 -11.88 -0.17 -7.21
CA VAL A 298 -13.05 -0.27 -8.10
C VAL A 298 -12.88 0.72 -9.24
N ALA A 299 -13.15 0.30 -10.48
CA ALA A 299 -13.08 1.15 -11.66
C ALA A 299 -14.37 1.08 -12.49
N GLY A 300 -14.76 2.19 -13.12
CA GLY A 300 -15.89 2.21 -14.08
C GLY A 300 -17.29 2.36 -13.48
N CYS A 301 -17.41 2.77 -12.23
CA CYS A 301 -18.69 3.06 -11.58
C CYS A 301 -19.01 4.57 -11.68
N ALA A 302 -20.16 4.95 -12.26
CA ALA A 302 -20.65 6.34 -12.18
C ALA A 302 -20.72 6.80 -10.71
N GLY A 303 -20.65 8.10 -10.40
CA GLY A 303 -20.43 8.58 -9.02
C GLY A 303 -21.40 8.07 -7.92
N SER A 304 -22.57 7.52 -8.26
CA SER A 304 -23.55 7.03 -7.27
C SER A 304 -23.22 5.65 -6.65
N PRO A 305 -22.67 4.65 -7.37
CA PRO A 305 -22.18 3.40 -6.76
C PRO A 305 -21.02 3.55 -5.76
N MET A 306 -20.07 4.47 -5.99
CA MET A 306 -18.92 4.70 -5.08
C MET A 306 -19.40 5.03 -3.65
N ARG A 307 -20.45 5.85 -3.57
CA ARG A 307 -21.07 6.29 -2.31
C ARG A 307 -21.76 5.17 -1.52
N ARG A 308 -22.19 4.09 -2.20
CA ARG A 308 -22.85 2.92 -1.59
C ARG A 308 -21.86 1.87 -1.09
N CYS A 309 -20.71 1.72 -1.76
CA CYS A 309 -19.65 0.81 -1.30
C CYS A 309 -19.09 1.21 0.07
N ARG A 310 -19.02 2.52 0.38
CA ARG A 310 -18.63 3.02 1.71
C ARG A 310 -19.58 2.64 2.85
N GLN A 311 -20.83 2.24 2.57
CA GLN A 311 -21.87 2.07 3.60
C GLN A 311 -22.28 0.62 3.87
N GLY A 312 -21.77 -0.37 3.13
CA GLY A 312 -22.03 -1.78 3.44
C GLY A 312 -21.59 -2.78 2.38
N PHE A 313 -21.35 -4.02 2.83
CA PHE A 313 -20.96 -5.16 2.01
C PHE A 313 -22.18 -5.76 1.27
N ALA A 314 -22.75 -5.00 0.34
CA ALA A 314 -23.81 -5.48 -0.52
C ALA A 314 -23.21 -6.13 -1.78
N VAL A 315 -23.19 -7.46 -1.84
CA VAL A 315 -22.62 -8.25 -2.96
C VAL A 315 -23.23 -7.90 -4.33
N ARG A 316 -24.48 -7.40 -4.37
CA ARG A 316 -25.08 -6.85 -5.61
C ARG A 316 -24.31 -5.64 -6.17
N ASN A 317 -23.74 -4.78 -5.33
CA ASN A 317 -22.94 -3.63 -5.76
C ASN A 317 -21.50 -4.07 -6.14
N TRP A 318 -20.99 -5.11 -5.49
CA TRP A 318 -19.66 -5.68 -5.73
C TRP A 318 -19.51 -6.22 -7.16
N ARG A 319 -20.52 -6.95 -7.66
CA ARG A 319 -20.56 -7.50 -9.03
C ARG A 319 -20.32 -6.46 -10.14
N ARG A 320 -20.72 -5.21 -9.92
CA ARG A 320 -20.63 -4.15 -10.94
C ARG A 320 -19.32 -3.37 -10.93
N CYS A 321 -18.58 -3.38 -9.83
CA CYS A 321 -17.55 -2.36 -9.58
C CYS A 321 -16.10 -2.89 -9.64
N SER A 322 -15.80 -4.14 -9.25
CA SER A 322 -14.40 -4.62 -9.20
C SER A 322 -13.96 -5.51 -10.37
N CYS A 323 -14.89 -6.21 -11.05
CA CYS A 323 -14.55 -7.21 -12.08
C CYS A 323 -14.96 -6.81 -13.52
N GLY A 324 -15.43 -5.57 -13.74
CA GLY A 324 -15.86 -5.11 -15.06
C GLY A 324 -14.69 -4.81 -16.00
N ARG A 325 -14.43 -5.68 -16.99
CA ARG A 325 -13.57 -5.31 -18.14
C ARG A 325 -14.29 -4.25 -18.98
N CYS A 326 -13.86 -3.00 -18.89
CA CYS A 326 -14.19 -1.98 -19.89
C CYS A 326 -13.24 -2.14 -21.08
N ARG A 327 -13.71 -2.63 -22.22
CA ARG A 327 -13.05 -2.37 -23.51
C ARG A 327 -13.65 -1.11 -24.10
N PHE A 328 -12.81 -0.11 -24.36
CA PHE A 328 -13.13 0.98 -25.27
C PHE A 328 -13.21 0.42 -26.69
N ALA A 329 -14.39 0.48 -27.30
CA ALA A 329 -14.53 0.47 -28.75
C ALA A 329 -14.68 1.93 -29.19
N ARG A 330 -13.63 2.53 -29.76
CA ARG A 330 -13.77 3.73 -30.59
C ARG A 330 -13.97 3.24 -32.02
N SER A 331 -15.19 3.35 -32.55
CA SER A 331 -15.36 3.51 -33.98
C SER A 331 -15.00 4.96 -34.30
N ALA A 332 -13.89 5.16 -35.01
CA ALA A 332 -13.54 6.44 -35.59
C ALA A 332 -13.46 6.24 -37.11
N SER A 333 -14.49 6.72 -37.81
CA SER A 333 -14.36 7.20 -39.17
C SER A 333 -15.46 8.24 -39.42
N ASP A 334 -14.96 9.45 -39.75
CA ASP A 334 -15.55 10.45 -40.62
C ASP A 334 -16.77 11.27 -40.15
N HIS A 335 -16.48 12.46 -39.60
CA HIS A 335 -16.38 13.63 -40.47
C HIS A 335 -15.77 14.85 -39.75
N LEU A 336 -14.64 15.30 -40.31
CA LEU A 336 -14.09 16.64 -40.17
C LEU A 336 -15.05 17.68 -40.76
N SER A 337 -15.42 18.70 -39.98
CA SER A 337 -15.35 20.12 -40.39
C SER A 337 -15.69 21.06 -39.22
N ARG A 338 -14.67 21.79 -38.75
CA ARG A 338 -14.78 23.09 -38.06
C ARG A 338 -15.04 24.21 -39.10
N PRO A 339 -15.18 25.51 -38.75
CA PRO A 339 -15.63 26.20 -37.52
C PRO A 339 -16.62 27.36 -37.82
N ALA A 340 -17.25 27.98 -36.81
CA ALA A 340 -17.55 29.43 -36.86
C ALA A 340 -17.93 30.01 -35.48
N CYS A 341 -17.16 31.01 -35.09
CA CYS A 341 -17.45 32.00 -34.05
C CYS A 341 -18.29 33.12 -34.68
N GLY A 342 -19.24 33.73 -33.96
CA GLY A 342 -19.65 35.11 -34.25
C GLY A 342 -21.13 35.49 -34.09
N ARG A 343 -21.32 36.55 -33.29
CA ARG A 343 -22.34 37.62 -33.33
C ARG A 343 -23.57 37.53 -32.40
N CYS A 344 -23.47 38.36 -31.36
CA CYS A 344 -24.55 39.17 -30.79
C CYS A 344 -25.41 39.85 -31.87
N ARG A 345 -26.73 40.02 -31.65
CA ARG A 345 -27.42 41.21 -31.04
C ARG A 345 -28.97 41.07 -31.17
N PRO A 346 -29.84 42.02 -30.72
CA PRO A 346 -30.76 41.81 -29.59
C PRO A 346 -32.27 42.11 -29.87
N SER A 347 -33.08 42.15 -28.80
CA SER A 347 -34.47 42.69 -28.66
C SER A 347 -35.57 41.83 -29.31
N SER A 348 -36.79 41.68 -28.79
CA SER A 348 -37.64 42.40 -27.83
C SER A 348 -38.76 41.42 -27.42
N THR A 349 -39.17 41.27 -26.16
CA THR A 349 -40.32 41.92 -25.49
C THR A 349 -40.56 41.06 -24.22
N CYS A 350 -40.50 41.63 -23.01
CA CYS A 350 -41.66 41.96 -22.16
C CYS A 350 -42.79 40.90 -22.22
N GLY A 351 -43.22 40.24 -21.15
CA GLY A 351 -43.41 40.79 -19.81
C GLY A 351 -43.53 39.74 -18.71
N TRP A 352 -43.36 40.26 -17.50
CA TRP A 352 -43.53 39.63 -16.20
C TRP A 352 -44.95 39.12 -15.95
N SER A 353 -45.06 38.00 -15.23
CA SER A 353 -45.80 37.91 -13.96
C SER A 353 -45.70 36.50 -13.37
N SER A 354 -44.98 36.36 -12.26
CA SER A 354 -45.26 35.35 -11.22
C SER A 354 -46.48 35.84 -10.40
N PRO A 355 -47.03 35.11 -9.39
CA PRO A 355 -46.89 33.71 -9.03
C PRO A 355 -48.25 33.00 -8.75
N SER A 356 -48.25 31.68 -8.61
CA SER A 356 -49.10 30.87 -7.70
C SER A 356 -48.57 29.43 -7.69
#